data_AF-A0A7S2PN06-F1
#
_entry.id   AF-A0A7S2PN06-F1
#
_cell.length_a   1.000
_cell.length_b   1.000
_cell.length_c   1.000
_cell.angle_alpha   90.00
_cell.angle_beta   90.00
_cell.angle_gamma   90.00
#
_symmetry.space_group_name_H-M   'P 1'
#
loop_
_entity.id
_entity.type
_entity.pdbx_description
1 polymer ?
#
loop_
_entity_poly.entity_id
_entity_poly.type
_entity_poly.pdbx_seq_one_letter_code
_entity_poly.pdbx_strand_id
1 'polypeptide(L)'
;DFAAGAETAFGTILQRSYAKLGARMHYGHPDMMNKAYMIQQGGVSKATKTVNLSEDIFAGMDFTLRGGGRAIQHSEYFHVTKGRDLGFGTVLLFFSKLSAGTGEQLLTRQMLRLGEGLGLPEYLSFYYAHGGFYLTQFLLSKCVPLLAYLWLLVVVDAPEVDFMDPRASWQAPAKATPGSTAMARLLIAQFGWVLLLFLVAGSAPLIFEIWIQAGF
;
A
#
# COMPACT_ATOMS: atom_id res chain seq x y z
N ASP A 1 -5.85 -6.25 -17.65
CA ASP A 1 -6.59 -5.11 -17.03
C ASP A 1 -6.16 -4.66 -15.65
N PHE A 2 -6.04 -5.52 -14.62
CA PHE A 2 -5.69 -5.06 -13.26
C PHE A 2 -4.39 -4.22 -13.18
N ALA A 3 -3.34 -4.65 -13.89
CA ALA A 3 -2.07 -3.90 -13.94
C ALA A 3 -2.21 -2.53 -14.61
N ALA A 4 -2.96 -2.44 -15.70
CA ALA A 4 -3.24 -1.17 -16.39
C ALA A 4 -4.10 -0.23 -15.53
N GLY A 5 -5.07 -0.78 -14.79
CA GLY A 5 -5.86 -0.03 -13.81
C GLY A 5 -5.00 0.51 -12.67
N ALA A 6 -4.08 -0.30 -12.14
CA ALA A 6 -3.14 0.12 -11.10
C ALA A 6 -2.19 1.22 -11.59
N GLU A 7 -1.68 1.12 -12.82
CA GLU A 7 -0.82 2.15 -13.43
C GLU A 7 -1.60 3.46 -13.66
N THR A 8 -2.85 3.37 -14.10
CA THR A 8 -3.74 4.53 -14.26
C THR A 8 -4.03 5.20 -12.92
N ALA A 9 -4.37 4.43 -11.89
CA ALA A 9 -4.62 4.96 -10.54
C ALA A 9 -3.35 5.58 -9.93
N PHE A 10 -2.19 4.94 -10.15
CA PHE A 10 -0.90 5.49 -9.76
C PHE A 10 -0.63 6.82 -10.47
N GLY A 11 -0.77 6.89 -11.79
CA GLY A 11 -0.50 8.11 -12.55
C GLY A 11 -1.48 9.26 -12.34
N THR A 12 -2.65 9.01 -11.75
CA THR A 12 -3.74 10.00 -11.60
C THR A 12 -4.07 10.28 -10.13
N ILE A 13 -5.08 9.60 -9.58
CA ILE A 13 -5.66 9.91 -8.27
C ILE A 13 -4.64 9.86 -7.13
N LEU A 14 -3.68 8.91 -7.16
CA LEU A 14 -2.63 8.83 -6.15
C LEU A 14 -1.67 10.02 -6.25
N GLN A 15 -1.17 10.35 -7.45
CA GLN A 15 -0.25 11.48 -7.65
C GLN A 15 -0.92 12.82 -7.39
N ARG A 16 -2.20 12.97 -7.74
CA ARG A 16 -3.03 14.13 -7.40
C ARG A 16 -3.15 14.31 -5.89
N SER A 17 -3.46 13.23 -5.17
CA SER A 17 -3.57 13.25 -3.71
C SER A 17 -2.23 13.57 -3.04
N TYR A 18 -1.14 12.94 -3.51
CA TYR A 18 0.21 13.19 -2.98
C TYR A 18 0.71 14.61 -3.25
N ALA A 19 0.37 15.20 -4.39
CA ALA A 19 0.71 16.61 -4.66
C ALA A 19 -0.02 17.56 -3.70
N LYS A 20 -1.28 17.27 -3.36
CA LYS A 20 -2.04 18.07 -2.38
C LYS A 20 -1.53 17.89 -0.95
N LEU A 21 -1.12 16.69 -0.58
CA LEU A 21 -0.58 16.36 0.75
C LEU A 21 0.92 16.68 0.90
N GLY A 22 1.58 17.11 -0.17
CA GLY A 22 3.04 17.35 -0.18
C GLY A 22 3.88 16.08 0.01
N ALA A 23 3.30 14.91 -0.27
CA ALA A 23 3.95 13.60 -0.15
C ALA A 23 4.51 13.08 -1.50
N ARG A 24 4.37 13.87 -2.57
CA ARG A 24 4.80 13.51 -3.93
C ARG A 24 6.31 13.62 -4.08
N MET A 25 7.03 12.56 -3.72
CA MET A 25 8.49 12.47 -3.91
C MET A 25 8.87 11.58 -5.09
N HIS A 26 7.97 10.67 -5.50
CA HIS A 26 8.21 9.74 -6.58
C HIS A 26 7.93 10.41 -7.92
N TYR A 27 8.99 10.69 -8.66
CA TYR A 27 8.94 11.15 -10.05
C TYR A 27 8.71 9.97 -11.00
N GLY A 28 7.82 10.11 -11.98
CA GLY A 28 7.63 9.08 -13.01
C GLY A 28 8.25 9.45 -14.35
N HIS A 29 8.32 8.49 -15.27
CA HIS A 29 8.67 8.75 -16.68
C HIS A 29 7.89 9.89 -17.39
N PRO A 30 6.63 10.24 -17.04
CA PRO A 30 5.93 11.37 -17.69
C PRO A 30 6.18 12.74 -17.05
N ASP A 31 6.95 12.83 -15.96
CA ASP A 31 7.17 14.10 -15.26
C ASP A 31 8.23 14.97 -15.97
N MET A 32 8.24 16.27 -15.68
CA MET A 32 9.25 17.20 -16.23
C MET A 32 10.17 17.70 -15.11
N MET A 33 11.48 17.62 -15.34
CA MET A 33 12.48 18.16 -14.41
C MET A 33 13.19 19.38 -14.98
N ASN A 34 13.49 20.35 -14.09
CA ASN A 34 14.47 21.37 -14.42
C ASN A 34 15.88 20.74 -14.43
N LYS A 35 16.39 20.46 -15.64
CA LYS A 35 17.70 19.83 -15.84
C LYS A 35 18.85 20.58 -15.15
N ALA A 36 18.87 21.91 -15.23
CA ALA A 36 19.94 22.72 -14.63
C ALA A 36 19.94 22.58 -13.10
N TYR A 37 18.75 22.55 -12.50
CA TYR A 37 18.60 22.31 -11.07
C TYR A 37 19.05 20.89 -10.69
N MET A 38 18.63 19.87 -11.43
CA MET A 38 18.88 18.46 -11.10
C MET A 38 20.34 18.03 -11.26
N ILE A 39 21.06 18.56 -12.26
CA ILE A 39 22.49 18.28 -12.44
C ILE A 39 23.31 18.76 -11.23
N GLN A 40 22.86 19.81 -10.54
CA GLN A 40 23.50 20.31 -9.33
C GLN A 40 23.19 19.47 -8.08
N GLN A 41 22.23 18.54 -8.14
CA GLN A 41 21.86 17.67 -7.02
C GLN A 41 22.64 16.35 -6.97
N GLY A 42 23.33 16.01 -8.06
CA GLY A 42 24.13 14.79 -8.18
C GLY A 42 25.42 14.84 -7.36
N GLY A 43 25.93 13.66 -6.99
CA GLY A 43 27.23 13.49 -6.35
C GLY A 43 27.83 12.14 -6.70
N VAL A 44 29.16 12.01 -6.62
CA VAL A 44 29.88 10.78 -7.00
C VAL A 44 29.40 9.56 -6.20
N SER A 45 29.01 9.76 -4.94
CA SER A 45 28.44 8.71 -4.07
C SER A 45 27.06 8.20 -4.50
N LYS A 46 26.35 8.93 -5.36
CA LYS A 46 25.05 8.54 -5.93
C LYS A 46 25.18 7.83 -7.29
N ALA A 47 26.37 7.80 -7.89
CA ALA A 47 26.60 7.18 -9.19
C ALA A 47 26.91 5.68 -9.04
N THR A 48 25.91 4.87 -8.67
CA THR A 48 26.06 3.41 -8.56
C THR A 48 24.89 2.71 -9.23
N LYS A 49 25.21 1.72 -10.09
CA LYS A 49 24.22 0.99 -10.91
C LYS A 49 23.18 0.20 -10.09
N THR A 50 23.48 -0.08 -8.82
CA THR A 50 22.68 -0.96 -7.96
C THR A 50 22.05 -0.24 -6.77
N VAL A 51 22.68 0.82 -6.22
CA VAL A 51 22.22 1.51 -5.00
C VAL A 51 21.20 2.62 -5.29
N ASN A 52 21.12 3.09 -6.54
CA ASN A 52 20.15 4.11 -6.94
C ASN A 52 18.99 3.50 -7.74
N LEU A 53 18.45 2.38 -7.25
CA LEU A 53 17.24 1.77 -7.83
C LEU A 53 16.00 2.69 -7.75
N SER A 54 16.08 3.75 -6.93
CA SER A 54 15.02 4.73 -6.67
C SER A 54 15.50 6.18 -6.90
N GLU A 55 16.34 6.38 -7.91
CA GLU A 55 16.87 7.69 -8.31
C GLU A 55 15.78 8.78 -8.47
N ASP A 56 14.63 8.36 -8.97
CA ASP A 56 13.43 9.15 -9.18
C ASP A 56 12.82 9.67 -7.87
N ILE A 57 12.87 8.88 -6.80
CA ILE A 57 12.41 9.28 -5.46
C ILE A 57 13.45 10.18 -4.78
N PHE A 58 14.75 9.90 -4.96
CA PHE A 58 15.81 10.75 -4.41
C PHE A 58 15.77 12.18 -4.97
N ALA A 59 15.39 12.34 -6.24
CA ALA A 59 15.20 13.66 -6.85
C ALA A 59 14.12 14.48 -6.12
N GLY A 60 12.98 13.88 -5.78
CA GLY A 60 11.92 14.53 -5.02
C GLY A 60 12.31 14.85 -3.58
N MET A 61 13.01 13.93 -2.91
CA MET A 61 13.53 14.14 -1.55
C MET A 61 14.51 15.30 -1.48
N ASP A 62 15.48 15.36 -2.40
CA ASP A 62 16.49 16.43 -2.44
C ASP A 62 15.86 17.79 -2.77
N PHE A 63 14.88 17.83 -3.69
CA PHE A 63 14.13 19.04 -4.03
C PHE A 63 13.42 19.62 -2.80
N THR A 64 12.75 18.76 -2.04
CA THR A 64 12.02 19.15 -0.82
C THR A 64 12.98 19.67 0.26
N LEU A 65 14.10 18.97 0.49
CA LEU A 65 15.07 19.31 1.54
C LEU A 65 15.82 20.62 1.30
N ARG A 66 15.97 21.07 0.05
CA ARG A 66 16.78 22.26 -0.31
C ARG A 66 15.98 23.54 -0.46
N GLY A 67 14.75 23.57 0.05
CA GLY A 67 13.93 24.78 0.02
C GLY A 67 13.06 24.95 -1.23
N GLY A 68 12.97 23.92 -2.08
CA GLY A 68 11.91 23.83 -3.11
C GLY A 68 10.51 23.67 -2.50
N GLY A 69 10.44 23.41 -1.19
CA GLY A 69 9.20 23.21 -0.46
C GLY A 69 8.41 22.03 -1.00
N ARG A 70 7.10 22.02 -0.77
CA ARG A 70 6.17 20.96 -1.21
C ARG A 70 5.55 21.28 -2.58
N ALA A 71 6.25 22.05 -3.41
CA ALA A 71 5.71 22.66 -4.63
C ALA A 71 5.78 21.75 -5.87
N ILE A 72 5.85 20.42 -5.70
CA ILE A 72 5.91 19.49 -6.83
C ILE A 72 4.50 19.34 -7.42
N GLN A 73 4.19 20.17 -8.42
CA GLN A 73 2.89 20.24 -9.06
C GLN A 73 2.56 18.99 -9.88
N HIS A 74 1.39 18.41 -9.65
CA HIS A 74 0.83 17.38 -10.52
C HIS A 74 0.05 18.03 -11.65
N SER A 75 0.38 17.67 -12.89
CA SER A 75 -0.34 18.08 -14.10
C SER A 75 -0.81 16.81 -14.81
N GLU A 76 -2.09 16.77 -15.17
CA GLU A 76 -2.68 15.62 -15.84
C GLU A 76 -2.57 15.77 -17.35
N TYR A 77 -2.12 14.69 -17.99
CA TYR A 77 -2.06 14.59 -19.44
C TYR A 77 -2.72 13.27 -19.85
N PHE A 78 -3.55 13.31 -20.89
CA PHE A 78 -4.13 12.11 -21.46
C PHE A 78 -3.05 11.36 -22.25
N HIS A 79 -2.61 10.22 -21.73
CA HIS A 79 -1.65 9.36 -22.39
C HIS A 79 -2.35 8.09 -22.93
N VAL A 80 -2.26 7.88 -24.25
CA VAL A 80 -2.66 6.60 -24.87
C VAL A 80 -1.41 5.74 -24.94
N THR A 81 -1.25 4.83 -23.98
CA THR A 81 -0.14 3.87 -23.98
C THR A 81 -0.63 2.49 -24.38
N LYS A 82 0.24 1.70 -25.00
CA LYS A 82 -0.04 0.28 -25.25
C LYS A 82 0.15 -0.47 -23.94
N GLY A 83 -0.95 -0.91 -23.32
CA GLY A 83 -0.90 -1.74 -22.12
C GLY A 83 -0.02 -2.97 -22.38
N ARG A 84 0.95 -3.22 -21.49
CA ARG A 84 1.67 -4.50 -21.45
C ARG A 84 0.90 -5.45 -20.55
N ASP A 85 0.56 -6.63 -21.06
CA ASP A 85 0.14 -7.72 -20.20
C ASP A 85 1.34 -8.20 -19.39
N LEU A 86 1.25 -8.05 -18.07
CA LEU A 86 2.28 -8.48 -17.14
C LEU A 86 1.81 -9.77 -16.45
N GLY A 87 2.55 -10.85 -16.65
CA GLY A 87 2.36 -12.08 -15.90
C GLY A 87 2.76 -11.93 -14.44
N PHE A 88 2.27 -12.83 -13.58
CA PHE A 88 2.52 -12.78 -12.13
C PHE A 88 4.01 -12.70 -11.77
N GLY A 89 4.87 -13.48 -12.43
CA GLY A 89 6.32 -13.45 -12.16
C GLY A 89 6.97 -12.10 -12.45
N THR A 90 6.55 -11.42 -13.53
CA THR A 90 7.05 -10.08 -13.87
C THR A 90 6.58 -9.04 -12.86
N VAL A 91 5.32 -9.12 -12.44
CA VAL A 91 4.74 -8.25 -11.40
C VAL A 91 5.45 -8.46 -10.07
N LEU A 92 5.73 -9.71 -9.69
CA LEU A 92 6.45 -10.04 -8.47
C LEU A 92 7.86 -9.44 -8.47
N LEU A 93 8.62 -9.63 -9.55
CA LEU A 93 9.96 -9.04 -9.68
C LEU A 93 9.93 -7.52 -9.63
N PHE A 94 8.88 -6.89 -10.19
CA PHE A 94 8.69 -5.45 -10.10
C PHE A 94 8.49 -4.99 -8.66
N PHE A 95 7.57 -5.61 -7.91
CA PHE A 95 7.35 -5.25 -6.50
C PHE A 95 8.55 -5.57 -5.61
N SER A 96 9.29 -6.66 -5.87
CA SER A 96 10.54 -6.96 -5.16
C SER A 96 11.61 -5.89 -5.35
N LYS A 97 11.70 -5.32 -6.56
CA LYS A 97 12.61 -4.20 -6.83
C LYS A 97 12.20 -2.94 -6.06
N LEU A 98 10.90 -2.60 -6.08
CA LEU A 98 10.40 -1.43 -5.38
C LEU A 98 10.58 -1.55 -3.85
N SER A 99 10.33 -2.73 -3.28
CA SER A 99 10.49 -2.95 -1.84
C SER A 99 11.96 -2.89 -1.42
N ALA A 100 12.87 -3.47 -2.22
CA ALA A 100 14.31 -3.39 -1.98
C ALA A 100 14.80 -1.94 -2.03
N GLY A 101 14.44 -1.19 -3.07
CA GLY A 101 14.80 0.23 -3.19
C GLY A 101 14.24 1.07 -2.04
N THR A 102 13.03 0.78 -1.57
CA THR A 102 12.46 1.47 -0.40
C THR A 102 13.22 1.15 0.89
N GLY A 103 13.68 -0.10 1.05
CA GLY A 103 14.56 -0.48 2.16
C GLY A 103 15.86 0.32 2.18
N GLU A 104 16.48 0.53 1.01
CA GLU A 104 17.68 1.37 0.87
C GLU A 104 17.38 2.85 1.18
N GLN A 105 16.25 3.37 0.71
CA GLN A 105 15.81 4.75 1.00
C GLN A 105 15.69 5.01 2.50
N LEU A 106 15.11 4.08 3.26
CA LEU A 106 14.91 4.23 4.71
C LEU A 106 16.23 4.40 5.49
N LEU A 107 17.33 3.89 4.96
CA LEU A 107 18.65 3.99 5.57
C LEU A 107 19.41 5.28 5.18
N THR A 108 18.83 6.12 4.33
CA THR A 108 19.52 7.30 3.81
C THR A 108 19.41 8.52 4.73
N ARG A 109 20.40 9.41 4.60
CA ARG A 109 20.41 10.71 5.29
C ARG A 109 19.24 11.60 4.85
N GLN A 110 18.79 11.46 3.60
CA GLN A 110 17.63 12.17 3.09
C GLN A 110 16.37 11.82 3.88
N MET A 111 16.14 10.53 4.11
CA MET A 111 15.00 10.05 4.89
C MET A 111 15.03 10.61 6.32
N LEU A 112 16.19 10.56 6.97
CA LEU A 112 16.37 11.11 8.33
C LEU A 112 16.02 12.60 8.37
N ARG A 113 16.60 13.40 7.46
CA ARG A 113 16.37 14.85 7.42
C ARG A 113 14.92 15.21 7.08
N LEU A 114 14.26 14.42 6.23
CA LEU A 114 12.83 14.60 5.95
C LEU A 114 11.99 14.29 7.20
N GLY A 115 12.35 13.25 7.95
CA GLY A 115 11.71 12.93 9.22
C GLY A 115 11.79 14.06 10.25
N GLU A 116 12.92 14.78 10.28
CA GLU A 116 13.11 15.94 11.16
C GLU A 116 12.41 17.21 10.64
N GLY A 117 12.23 17.35 9.33
CA GLY A 117 11.70 18.56 8.69
C GLY A 117 10.20 18.55 8.39
N LEU A 118 9.54 17.39 8.35
CA LEU A 118 8.11 17.27 8.06
C LEU A 118 7.25 17.40 9.32
N GLY A 119 6.09 18.07 9.21
CA GLY A 119 5.11 18.07 10.29
C GLY A 119 4.44 16.70 10.42
N LEU A 120 3.81 16.42 11.57
CA LEU A 120 3.20 15.11 11.87
C LEU A 120 2.27 14.56 10.76
N PRO A 121 1.25 15.29 10.25
CA PRO A 121 0.36 14.75 9.22
C PRO A 121 1.07 14.44 7.90
N GLU A 122 2.10 15.22 7.57
CA GLU A 122 2.88 15.07 6.34
C GLU A 122 3.85 13.91 6.47
N TYR A 123 4.47 13.76 7.64
CA TYR A 123 5.31 12.61 7.97
C TYR A 123 4.51 11.32 7.91
N LEU A 124 3.28 11.29 8.45
CA LEU A 124 2.41 10.11 8.37
C LEU A 124 2.01 9.79 6.93
N SER A 125 1.70 10.81 6.12
CA SER A 125 1.37 10.65 4.70
C SER A 125 2.57 10.13 3.90
N PHE A 126 3.76 10.69 4.15
CA PHE A 126 5.01 10.29 3.54
C PHE A 126 5.42 8.86 3.95
N TYR A 127 5.28 8.52 5.24
CA TYR A 127 5.50 7.18 5.77
C TYR A 127 4.60 6.17 5.06
N TYR A 128 3.29 6.45 4.98
CA TYR A 128 2.35 5.57 4.31
C TYR A 128 2.66 5.42 2.81
N ALA A 129 3.01 6.50 2.12
CA ALA A 129 3.35 6.46 0.70
C ALA A 129 4.67 5.73 0.39
N HIS A 130 5.56 5.56 1.38
CA HIS A 130 6.89 4.95 1.22
C HIS A 130 7.02 3.70 2.10
N GLY A 131 7.93 3.72 3.09
CA GLY A 131 8.30 2.52 3.87
C GLY A 131 7.13 1.84 4.59
N GLY A 132 6.15 2.62 5.05
CA GLY A 132 4.96 2.12 5.72
C GLY A 132 4.10 1.22 4.85
N PHE A 133 3.98 1.53 3.55
CA PHE A 133 3.25 0.67 2.61
C PHE A 133 3.85 -0.74 2.58
N TYR A 134 5.15 -0.88 2.37
CA TYR A 134 5.80 -2.20 2.26
C TYR A 134 5.81 -2.95 3.58
N LEU A 135 5.99 -2.26 4.71
CA LEU A 135 5.86 -2.88 6.03
C LEU A 135 4.44 -3.43 6.24
N THR A 136 3.42 -2.64 5.89
CA THR A 136 2.01 -3.06 5.98
C THR A 136 1.74 -4.27 5.10
N GLN A 137 2.25 -4.27 3.85
CA GLN A 137 2.11 -5.41 2.94
C GLN A 137 2.80 -6.67 3.47
N PHE A 138 3.99 -6.53 4.07
CA PHE A 138 4.67 -7.65 4.71
C PHE A 138 3.84 -8.24 5.86
N LEU A 139 3.33 -7.38 6.75
CA LEU A 139 2.48 -7.81 7.86
C LEU A 139 1.22 -8.51 7.36
N LEU A 140 0.52 -7.93 6.38
CA LEU A 140 -0.65 -8.55 5.75
C LEU A 140 -0.32 -9.91 5.15
N SER A 141 0.81 -10.03 4.44
CA SER A 141 1.26 -11.30 3.86
C SER A 141 1.52 -12.38 4.92
N LYS A 142 1.90 -12.02 6.16
CA LYS A 142 2.06 -12.96 7.27
C LYS A 142 0.74 -13.27 7.99
N CYS A 143 -0.13 -12.28 8.14
CA CYS A 143 -1.42 -12.44 8.81
C CYS A 143 -2.38 -13.34 8.02
N VAL A 144 -2.40 -13.26 6.67
CA VAL A 144 -3.35 -14.03 5.86
C VAL A 144 -3.18 -15.55 6.00
N PRO A 145 -1.97 -16.14 5.87
CA PRO A 145 -1.78 -17.57 6.10
C PRO A 145 -2.07 -18.00 7.54
N LEU A 146 -1.69 -17.17 8.53
CA LEU A 146 -2.00 -17.43 9.94
C LEU A 146 -3.52 -17.51 10.15
N LEU A 147 -4.24 -16.55 9.59
CA LEU A 147 -5.70 -16.51 9.65
C LEU A 147 -6.31 -17.73 8.94
N ALA A 148 -5.84 -18.07 7.74
CA ALA A 148 -6.29 -19.24 7.00
C ALA A 148 -6.04 -20.55 7.77
N TYR A 149 -4.89 -20.68 8.43
CA TYR A 149 -4.58 -21.82 9.29
C TYR A 149 -5.53 -21.93 10.48
N LEU A 150 -5.81 -20.82 11.18
CA LEU A 150 -6.79 -20.79 12.27
C LEU A 150 -8.19 -21.16 11.77
N TRP A 151 -8.60 -20.68 10.60
CA TRP A 151 -9.87 -21.06 9.98
C TRP A 151 -9.92 -22.53 9.60
N LEU A 152 -8.82 -23.10 9.10
CA LEU A 152 -8.74 -24.53 8.80
C LEU A 152 -8.93 -25.36 10.08
N LEU A 153 -8.29 -24.99 11.18
CA LEU A 153 -8.47 -25.67 12.48
C LEU A 153 -9.93 -25.60 12.95
N VAL A 154 -10.59 -24.46 12.76
CA VAL A 154 -12.02 -24.29 13.06
C VAL A 154 -12.90 -25.17 12.18
N VAL A 155 -12.59 -25.31 10.89
CA VAL A 155 -13.31 -26.18 9.96
C VAL A 155 -13.08 -27.65 10.29
N VAL A 156 -11.88 -28.04 10.68
CA VAL A 156 -11.56 -29.42 11.12
C VAL A 156 -12.20 -29.76 12.46
N ASP A 157 -12.35 -28.80 13.38
CA ASP A 157 -13.07 -28.99 14.64
C ASP A 157 -14.60 -29.02 14.46
N ALA A 158 -15.11 -28.49 13.33
CA ALA A 158 -16.52 -28.59 13.02
C ALA A 158 -16.89 -30.08 12.96
N PRO A 159 -17.99 -30.50 13.61
CA PRO A 159 -18.39 -31.90 13.61
C PRO A 159 -18.54 -32.33 12.15
N GLU A 160 -17.78 -33.34 11.73
CA GLU A 160 -17.95 -33.97 10.42
C GLU A 160 -19.42 -34.37 10.31
N VAL A 161 -20.17 -33.64 9.49
CA VAL A 161 -21.36 -34.22 8.88
C VAL A 161 -20.77 -35.13 7.83
N ASP A 162 -20.87 -36.43 8.05
CA ASP A 162 -20.47 -37.42 7.05
C ASP A 162 -21.11 -37.03 5.71
N PHE A 163 -20.32 -36.48 4.78
CA PHE A 163 -20.84 -35.94 3.52
C PHE A 163 -21.51 -37.04 2.68
N MET A 164 -21.27 -38.31 3.04
CA MET A 164 -21.81 -39.50 2.41
C MET A 164 -23.09 -40.05 3.08
N ASP A 165 -23.43 -39.64 4.31
CA ASP A 165 -24.67 -40.05 4.99
C ASP A 165 -25.47 -38.83 5.52
N PRO A 166 -26.54 -38.40 4.80
CA PRO A 166 -27.42 -37.32 5.23
C PRO A 166 -28.08 -37.53 6.61
N ARG A 167 -28.12 -38.76 7.13
CA ARG A 167 -28.77 -39.11 8.40
C ARG A 167 -27.83 -39.04 9.61
N ALA A 168 -26.52 -39.02 9.40
CA ALA A 168 -25.51 -38.91 10.47
C ALA A 168 -25.52 -37.52 11.15
N SER A 169 -26.05 -36.50 10.47
CA SER A 169 -26.18 -35.12 10.96
C SER A 169 -26.98 -34.98 12.26
N TRP A 170 -27.84 -35.94 12.60
CA TRP A 170 -28.72 -35.91 13.76
C TRP A 170 -28.21 -36.68 14.98
N GLN A 171 -27.11 -37.43 14.85
CA GLN A 171 -26.65 -38.39 15.87
C GLN A 171 -25.27 -38.08 16.49
N ALA A 172 -24.51 -37.12 15.93
CA ALA A 172 -23.26 -36.69 16.54
C ALA A 172 -23.53 -35.98 17.88
N PRO A 173 -22.85 -36.33 18.98
CA PRO A 173 -23.02 -35.63 20.25
C PRO A 173 -22.62 -34.16 20.06
N ALA A 174 -23.56 -33.24 20.28
CA ALA A 174 -23.31 -31.82 20.19
C ALA A 174 -22.18 -31.45 21.17
N LYS A 175 -20.99 -31.07 20.66
CA LYS A 175 -19.98 -30.38 21.48
C LYS A 175 -20.65 -29.15 22.11
N ALA A 176 -20.46 -28.94 23.41
CA ALA A 176 -21.12 -27.86 24.17
C ALA A 176 -20.90 -26.46 23.55
N THR A 177 -19.79 -26.25 22.83
CA THR A 177 -19.58 -25.13 21.91
C THR A 177 -18.67 -25.57 20.75
N PRO A 178 -19.16 -25.58 19.49
CA PRO A 178 -18.31 -25.77 18.32
C PRO A 178 -17.17 -24.73 18.27
N GLY A 179 -15.96 -25.12 17.85
CA GLY A 179 -14.83 -24.20 17.71
C GLY A 179 -15.12 -23.00 16.82
N SER A 180 -16.01 -23.15 15.83
CA SER A 180 -16.51 -22.06 14.98
C SER A 180 -17.28 -21.00 15.75
N THR A 181 -18.16 -21.40 16.67
CA THR A 181 -18.89 -20.44 17.53
C THR A 181 -18.00 -19.76 18.57
N ALA A 182 -17.00 -20.47 19.11
CA ALA A 182 -16.04 -19.88 20.04
C ALA A 182 -15.13 -18.86 19.32
N MET A 183 -14.63 -19.20 18.12
CA MET A 183 -13.82 -18.32 17.30
C MET A 183 -14.62 -17.09 16.83
N ALA A 184 -15.87 -17.28 16.37
CA ALA A 184 -16.73 -16.17 15.96
C ALA A 184 -16.96 -15.18 17.11
N ARG A 185 -17.22 -15.68 18.33
CA ARG A 185 -17.36 -14.83 19.54
C ARG A 185 -16.07 -14.08 19.86
N LEU A 186 -14.92 -14.74 19.76
CA LEU A 186 -13.61 -14.10 20.00
C LEU A 186 -13.31 -13.03 18.94
N LEU A 187 -13.53 -13.33 17.65
CA LEU A 187 -13.28 -12.37 16.57
C LEU A 187 -14.19 -11.15 16.66
N ILE A 188 -15.49 -11.34 16.94
CA ILE A 188 -16.42 -10.22 17.11
C ILE A 188 -16.03 -9.39 18.35
N ALA A 189 -15.71 -10.03 19.48
CA ALA A 189 -15.36 -9.32 20.70
C ALA A 189 -14.04 -8.54 20.56
N GLN A 190 -13.02 -9.14 19.95
CA GLN A 190 -11.66 -8.58 19.90
C GLN A 190 -11.44 -7.66 18.69
N PHE A 191 -12.02 -8.02 17.54
CA PHE A 191 -11.77 -7.35 16.25
C PHE A 191 -13.03 -6.77 15.60
N GLY A 192 -14.23 -6.95 16.18
CA GLY A 192 -15.47 -6.40 15.62
C GLY A 192 -15.42 -4.88 15.46
N TRP A 193 -14.84 -4.17 16.44
CA TRP A 193 -14.63 -2.73 16.36
C TRP A 193 -13.60 -2.35 15.29
N VAL A 194 -12.54 -3.15 15.09
CA VAL A 194 -11.53 -2.93 14.03
C VAL A 194 -12.16 -3.12 12.65
N LEU A 195 -12.98 -4.15 12.47
CA LEU A 195 -13.70 -4.41 11.23
C LEU A 195 -14.67 -3.28 10.91
N LEU A 196 -15.40 -2.77 11.92
CA LEU A 196 -16.26 -1.60 11.76
C LEU A 196 -15.44 -0.37 11.33
N LEU A 197 -14.32 -0.12 11.99
CA LEU A 197 -13.42 1.00 11.67
C LEU A 197 -12.87 0.89 10.26
N PHE A 198 -12.48 -0.32 9.83
CA PHE A 198 -11.99 -0.58 8.48
C PHE A 198 -13.09 -0.40 7.43
N LEU A 199 -14.31 -0.85 7.68
CA LEU A 199 -15.46 -0.63 6.81
C LEU A 199 -15.76 0.86 6.64
N VAL A 200 -15.77 1.62 7.75
CA VAL A 200 -15.98 3.08 7.71
C VAL A 200 -14.82 3.76 6.98
N ALA A 201 -13.58 3.42 7.29
CA ALA A 201 -12.40 4.02 6.65
C ALA A 201 -12.29 3.68 5.16
N GLY A 202 -12.66 2.47 4.75
CA GLY A 202 -12.66 2.03 3.35
C GLY A 202 -13.80 2.61 2.53
N SER A 203 -14.95 2.89 3.15
CA SER A 203 -16.10 3.53 2.48
C SER A 203 -16.03 5.06 2.51
N ALA A 204 -15.27 5.65 3.43
CA ALA A 204 -15.14 7.11 3.56
C ALA A 204 -14.64 7.83 2.29
N PRO A 205 -13.63 7.33 1.53
CA PRO A 205 -13.22 7.97 0.28
C PRO A 205 -14.33 8.02 -0.78
N LEU A 206 -15.10 6.94 -0.92
CA LEU A 206 -16.24 6.88 -1.84
C LEU A 206 -17.36 7.82 -1.40
N ILE A 207 -17.68 7.84 -0.10
CA ILE A 207 -18.68 8.76 0.45
C ILE A 207 -18.25 10.21 0.23
N PHE A 208 -16.98 10.51 0.46
CA PHE A 208 -16.40 11.84 0.25
C PHE A 208 -16.42 12.25 -1.24
N GLU A 209 -16.13 11.31 -2.15
CA GLU A 209 -16.22 11.55 -3.59
C GLU A 209 -17.65 11.86 -4.04
N ILE A 210 -18.63 11.06 -3.63
CA ILE A 210 -20.06 11.29 -3.94
C ILE A 210 -20.50 12.65 -3.39
N TRP A 211 -20.03 13.01 -2.19
CA TRP A 211 -20.36 14.27 -1.55
C TRP A 211 -19.83 15.48 -2.33
N ILE A 212 -18.54 15.45 -2.72
CA ILE A 212 -17.94 16.46 -3.59
C ILE A 212 -18.67 16.56 -4.94
N GLN A 213 -19.04 15.43 -5.55
CA GLN A 213 -19.75 15.41 -6.82
C GLN A 213 -21.19 15.97 -6.72
N ALA A 214 -21.82 15.88 -5.54
CA ALA A 214 -23.16 16.40 -5.28
C ALA A 214 -23.20 17.93 -5.06
N GLY A 215 -22.05 18.62 -5.13
CA GLY A 215 -21.99 20.08 -5.14
C GLY A 215 -21.60 20.74 -3.83
N PHE A 216 -20.96 20.01 -2.90
CA PHE A 216 -20.27 20.56 -1.73
C PHE A 216 -18.97 19.79 -1.44
#